data_AF-A0A955IHT6-F1
#
_entry.id   AF-A0A955IHT6-F1
#
_cell.length_a   1.000
_cell.length_b   1.000
_cell.length_c   1.000
_cell.angle_alpha   90.00
_cell.angle_beta   90.00
_cell.angle_gamma   90.00
#
_symmetry.space_group_name_H-M   'P 1'
#
loop_
_entity.id
_entity.type
_entity.pdbx_description
1 polymer ?
#
loop_
_entity_poly.entity_id
_entity_poly.type
_entity_poly.pdbx_seq_one_letter_code
_entity_poly.pdbx_strand_id
1 'polypeptide(L)'
;MVSLSARAKRVRERAEPDPSPTSRLTREQVIDRILQFNPSAKIEFLDTFSESSLSHYLDHLVATAAPRGRDAVWVRRGESPAIVGRWART
;
A
#
# COMPACT_ATOMS: atom_id res chain seq x y z
N MET A 1 -41.52 -20.25 4.29
CA MET A 1 -40.65 -20.74 3.20
C MET A 1 -40.58 -19.69 2.10
N VAL A 2 -39.50 -18.91 2.02
CA VAL A 2 -39.03 -18.33 0.75
C VAL A 2 -37.52 -18.24 0.84
N SER A 3 -36.84 -19.04 0.01
CA SER A 3 -35.40 -18.99 -0.21
C SER A 3 -35.15 -18.10 -1.42
N LEU A 4 -34.25 -17.12 -1.33
CA LEU A 4 -33.75 -16.37 -2.47
C LEU A 4 -32.25 -16.15 -2.29
N SER A 5 -31.47 -17.04 -2.90
CA SER A 5 -30.07 -16.79 -3.21
C SER A 5 -29.99 -15.65 -4.21
N ALA A 6 -29.27 -14.58 -3.87
CA ALA A 6 -28.76 -13.65 -4.86
C ALA A 6 -27.36 -13.20 -4.42
N ARG A 7 -26.37 -13.96 -4.89
CA ARG A 7 -24.95 -13.62 -4.85
C ARG A 7 -24.75 -12.39 -5.73
N ALA A 8 -24.94 -11.20 -5.17
CA ALA A 8 -24.80 -9.94 -5.88
C ALA A 8 -23.32 -9.56 -6.00
N LYS A 9 -22.75 -10.05 -7.10
CA LYS A 9 -21.50 -9.61 -7.71
C LYS A 9 -21.67 -8.14 -8.16
N ARG A 10 -20.62 -7.33 -7.98
CA ARG A 10 -20.35 -5.97 -8.52
C ARG A 10 -20.75 -4.79 -7.62
N VAL A 11 -19.73 -4.16 -7.04
CA VAL A 11 -19.35 -2.79 -7.41
C VAL A 11 -17.82 -2.80 -7.59
N ARG A 12 -17.39 -3.05 -8.84
CA ARG A 12 -16.08 -2.63 -9.32
C ARG A 12 -16.25 -1.17 -9.71
N GLU A 13 -16.11 -0.26 -8.75
CA GLU A 13 -16.02 1.16 -9.07
C GLU A 13 -14.60 1.61 -8.78
N ARG A 14 -13.87 1.57 -9.89
CA ARG A 14 -12.52 2.00 -10.15
C ARG A 14 -12.33 3.45 -9.70
N ALA A 15 -11.77 3.66 -8.52
CA ALA A 15 -10.92 4.83 -8.31
C ALA A 15 -9.52 4.40 -8.76
N GLU A 16 -9.16 4.70 -10.02
CA GLU A 16 -7.73 4.76 -10.36
C GLU A 16 -7.13 5.80 -9.41
N PRO A 17 -6.19 5.42 -8.53
CA PRO A 17 -5.49 6.41 -7.75
C PRO A 17 -4.73 7.28 -8.76
N ASP A 18 -4.88 8.60 -8.62
CA ASP A 18 -4.03 9.60 -9.29
C ASP A 18 -2.59 9.05 -9.29
N PRO A 19 -1.91 8.95 -10.45
CA PRO A 19 -0.61 8.30 -10.49
C PRO A 19 0.31 9.04 -9.52
N SER A 20 0.61 8.38 -8.40
CA SER A 20 1.60 8.88 -7.44
C SER A 20 2.84 9.30 -8.23
N PRO A 21 3.56 10.36 -7.85
CA PRO A 21 4.76 10.80 -8.56
C PRO A 21 5.81 9.68 -8.70
N THR A 22 5.74 8.66 -7.85
CA THR A 22 6.53 7.41 -7.88
C THR A 22 6.05 6.37 -8.89
N SER A 23 4.85 6.50 -9.46
CA SER A 23 4.28 5.62 -10.50
C SER A 23 5.03 5.66 -11.84
N ARG A 24 5.96 6.61 -12.01
CA ARG A 24 6.82 6.70 -13.20
C ARG A 24 8.15 5.96 -13.04
N LEU A 25 8.46 5.46 -11.84
CA LEU A 25 9.69 4.74 -11.54
C LEU A 25 9.52 3.25 -11.86
N THR A 26 10.59 2.60 -12.34
CA THR A 26 10.60 1.13 -12.44
C THR A 26 10.62 0.51 -11.05
N ARG A 27 10.23 -0.76 -10.93
CA ARG A 27 10.28 -1.52 -9.68
C ARG A 27 11.65 -1.44 -9.00
N GLU A 28 12.73 -1.63 -9.76
CA GLU A 28 14.10 -1.59 -9.25
C GLU A 28 14.43 -0.20 -8.70
N GLN A 29 14.04 0.85 -9.41
CA GLN A 29 14.23 2.24 -8.97
C GLN A 29 13.44 2.56 -7.69
N VAL A 30 12.24 1.98 -7.55
CA VAL A 30 11.44 2.10 -6.31
C VAL A 30 12.14 1.40 -5.15
N ILE A 31 12.66 0.19 -5.36
CA ILE A 31 13.42 -0.58 -4.34
C ILE A 31 14.67 0.19 -3.92
N ASP A 32 15.45 0.70 -4.87
CA ASP A 32 16.66 1.49 -4.59
C ASP A 32 16.34 2.73 -3.74
N ARG A 33 15.26 3.45 -4.09
CA ARG A 33 14.78 4.60 -3.31
C ARG A 33 14.32 4.18 -1.91
N ILE A 34 13.60 3.06 -1.78
CA ILE A 34 13.19 2.53 -0.47
C ILE A 34 14.42 2.26 0.40
N LEU A 35 15.48 1.65 -0.16
CA LEU A 35 16.70 1.34 0.57
C LEU A 35 17.47 2.60 1.00
N GLN A 36 17.37 3.71 0.25
CA GLN A 36 17.93 4.99 0.68
C GLN A 36 17.24 5.55 1.93
N PHE A 37 15.92 5.38 2.05
CA PHE A 37 15.15 5.83 3.23
C PHE A 37 15.16 4.81 4.37
N ASN A 38 15.15 3.51 4.06
CA ASN A 38 15.17 2.41 5.01
C ASN A 38 16.26 1.40 4.66
N PRO A 39 17.53 1.67 5.05
CA PRO A 39 18.66 0.78 4.78
C PRO A 39 18.55 -0.60 5.46
N SER A 40 17.67 -0.73 6.45
CA SER A 40 17.46 -1.98 7.19
C SER A 40 16.50 -2.95 6.48
N ALA A 41 15.80 -2.50 5.44
CA ALA A 41 14.93 -3.36 4.65
C ALA A 41 15.75 -4.39 3.86
N LYS A 42 15.31 -5.65 3.89
CA LYS A 42 15.91 -6.72 3.07
C LYS A 42 15.31 -6.72 1.68
N ILE A 43 16.14 -6.88 0.65
CA ILE A 43 15.68 -6.98 -0.75
C ILE A 43 14.71 -8.16 -0.91
N GLU A 44 15.04 -9.33 -0.38
CA GLU A 44 14.18 -10.52 -0.39
C GLU A 44 12.79 -10.26 0.20
N PHE A 45 12.70 -9.39 1.21
CA PHE A 45 11.43 -9.00 1.80
C PHE A 45 10.65 -8.06 0.88
N LEU A 46 11.31 -7.05 0.30
CA LEU A 46 10.70 -6.13 -0.66
C LEU A 46 10.21 -6.87 -1.91
N ASP A 47 10.88 -7.95 -2.29
CA ASP A 47 10.51 -8.72 -3.46
C ASP A 47 9.16 -9.42 -3.36
N THR A 48 8.68 -9.67 -2.13
CA THR A 48 7.36 -10.26 -1.90
C THR A 48 6.19 -9.33 -2.22
N PHE A 49 6.44 -8.03 -2.40
CA PHE A 49 5.40 -7.03 -2.63
C PHE A 49 5.17 -6.73 -4.11
N SER A 50 3.93 -6.41 -4.44
CA SER A 50 3.57 -5.87 -5.75
C SER A 50 4.16 -4.48 -5.97
N GLU A 51 4.34 -4.08 -7.22
CA GLU A 51 4.84 -2.76 -7.59
C GLU A 51 4.00 -1.62 -6.99
N SER A 52 2.68 -1.72 -7.04
CA SER A 52 1.78 -0.72 -6.43
C SER A 52 1.94 -0.61 -4.92
N SER A 53 2.22 -1.73 -4.23
CA SER A 53 2.49 -1.74 -2.79
C SER A 53 3.84 -1.11 -2.46
N LEU A 54 4.86 -1.35 -3.29
CA LEU A 54 6.18 -0.73 -3.15
C LEU A 54 6.12 0.78 -3.39
N SER A 55 5.44 1.24 -4.44
CA SER A 55 5.26 2.67 -4.71
C SER A 55 4.54 3.36 -3.55
N HIS A 56 3.49 2.74 -3.02
CA HIS A 56 2.76 3.27 -1.86
C HIS A 56 3.64 3.32 -0.59
N TYR A 57 4.47 2.30 -0.38
CA TYR A 57 5.43 2.31 0.73
C TYR A 57 6.50 3.39 0.57
N LEU A 58 6.98 3.62 -0.65
CA LEU A 58 7.91 4.71 -0.93
C LEU A 58 7.28 6.08 -0.66
N ASP A 59 6.03 6.30 -1.09
CA ASP A 59 5.29 7.54 -0.79
C ASP A 59 5.18 7.76 0.73
N HIS A 60 4.98 6.69 1.50
CA HIS A 60 4.98 6.74 2.97
C HIS A 60 6.32 7.20 3.55
N LEU A 61 7.42 6.61 3.09
CA LEU A 61 8.76 6.97 3.55
C LEU A 61 9.08 8.44 3.25
N VAL A 62 8.71 8.92 2.05
CA VAL A 62 8.91 10.32 1.66
C VAL A 62 8.09 11.27 2.55
N ALA A 63 6.80 10.97 2.77
CA ALA A 63 5.93 11.80 3.60
C ALA A 63 6.39 11.87 5.07
N THR A 64 6.94 10.78 5.60
CA THR A 64 7.43 10.70 6.99
C THR A 64 8.84 11.28 7.18
N ALA A 65 9.63 11.40 6.12
CA ALA A 65 10.95 12.02 6.14
C ALA A 65 10.90 13.56 6.21
N ALA A 66 9.77 14.18 5.82
CA ALA A 66 9.58 15.61 5.97
C ALA A 66 9.51 16.02 7.46
N PRO A 67 10.01 17.23 7.84
CA PRO A 67 9.78 17.78 9.17
C PRO A 67 8.28 17.71 9.50
N ARG A 68 7.95 17.20 10.70
CA ARG A 68 6.57 17.01 11.14
C ARG A 68 5.86 18.36 11.21
N GLY A 69 5.20 18.72 10.13
CA GLY A 69 4.42 19.93 9.97
C GLY A 69 3.03 19.63 9.44
N ARG A 70 2.23 20.67 9.23
CA ARG A 70 0.88 20.57 8.67
C ARG A 70 0.80 19.85 7.31
N ASP A 71 1.93 19.78 6.60
CA ASP A 71 2.04 19.16 5.27
C ASP A 71 2.47 17.68 5.35
N ALA A 72 2.91 17.19 6.52
CA ALA A 72 3.29 15.80 6.76
C ALA A 72 2.06 14.94 7.17
N VAL A 73 0.95 15.09 6.45
CA VAL A 73 -0.30 14.37 6.72
C VAL A 73 -0.27 13.00 6.04
N TRP A 74 -0.37 11.96 6.85
CA TRP A 74 -0.55 10.60 6.35
C TRP A 74 -2.04 10.28 6.21
N VAL A 75 -2.52 10.17 4.98
CA VAL A 75 -3.88 9.68 4.68
C VAL A 75 -3.84 8.16 4.55
N ARG A 76 -4.42 7.45 5.52
CA ARG A 76 -4.55 6.00 5.44
C ARG A 76 -5.49 5.62 4.30
N ARG A 77 -5.03 4.73 3.42
CA ARG A 77 -5.89 4.11 2.40
C ARG A 77 -6.90 3.17 3.04
N GLY A 78 -8.16 3.26 2.63
CA GLY A 78 -9.27 2.45 3.17
C GLY A 78 -9.15 0.94 2.92
N GLU A 79 -8.23 0.53 2.04
CA GLU A 79 -7.99 -0.88 1.71
C GLU A 79 -7.17 -1.63 2.76
N SER A 80 -6.48 -0.90 3.64
CA SER A 80 -5.65 -1.49 4.70
C SER A 80 -6.43 -1.47 6.03
N PRO A 81 -6.90 -2.62 6.55
CA PRO A 81 -7.60 -2.68 7.82
C PRO A 81 -6.72 -2.14 8.95
N ALA A 82 -7.34 -1.40 9.89
CA ALA A 82 -6.62 -0.82 11.03
C ALA A 82 -6.01 -1.88 11.95
N ILE A 83 -6.63 -3.07 12.01
CA ILE A 83 -6.21 -4.20 12.83
C ILE A 83 -6.34 -5.47 11.99
N VAL A 84 -5.27 -6.25 11.88
CA VAL A 84 -5.28 -7.59 11.25
C VAL A 84 -5.03 -8.62 12.33
N GLY A 85 -6.09 -9.34 12.73
CA GLY A 85 -5.98 -10.51 13.59
C GLY A 85 -5.70 -11.77 12.78
N ARG A 86 -4.75 -12.57 13.23
CA ARG A 86 -4.55 -13.94 12.72
C ARG A 86 -4.96 -14.90 13.84
N TRP A 87 -6.00 -15.68 13.57
CA TRP A 87 -6.43 -16.74 14.48
C TRP A 87 -5.57 -17.98 14.19
N ALA A 88 -4.91 -18.51 15.21
CA ALA A 88 -4.24 -19.80 15.10
C ALA A 88 -5.34 -20.87 14.99
N ARG A 89 -5.28 -21.70 13.95
CA ARG A 89 -6.03 -22.96 13.93
C ARG A 89 -5.27 -23.96 14.79
N THR A 90 -5.86 -24.31 15.93
CA THR A 90 -5.56 -25.53 16.68
C THR A 90 -6.08 -26.75 15.94
#